data_AF-A0A4R2DIS2-F1
#
_entry.id   AF-A0A4R2DIS2-F1
#
_cell.length_a   1.000
_cell.length_b   1.000
_cell.length_c   1.000
_cell.angle_alpha   90.00
_cell.angle_beta   90.00
_cell.angle_gamma   90.00
#
_symmetry.space_group_name_H-M   'P 1'
#
loop_
_entity.id
_entity.type
_entity.pdbx_description
1 polymer ?
#
loop_
_entity_poly.entity_id
_entity_poly.type
_entity_poly.pdbx_seq_one_letter_code
_entity_poly.pdbx_strand_id
1 'polypeptide(L)'
;MNLGRAGKALLLSGAASVVIGTAACSTGAPVIPRDPCRTIPTDTNTDTGSSAAASPDAALSVSGPIQLPVGPGTTTHTSGFGARWGTQHQGDDLAGPVGTPILAALDGIVVAAGSSGEGPGVGFENWVIIDSNVDGSPVSTVYGHMFADGIHVTAGQQVTAGEHIADIGNAGSSTGPHLHFEYWQGGRLQGGTPIDPVTVLPEIAQQNGGTPEPVDDQHDSDGDQDSNIQLVSASRSTADCSGFGMAGGGDLAFGTVPAEFEPWLRRAGGVCPEIDSPLLAAQLQQENNFRHGPNAPVSPSGAMGPAQFMPGTWATWGKDHDGDGTIDPNSIGDAVMSQAHFMCTLHQDVSSVSGDPIELVLAAYNAGPGAVLMHRGIPPYAETQNYVAKITAARAAFTNPNSRGRFLPNSAGDNGQVVAAAREYLGTPYVWGGGGTGGPSGGGFDCSGLTSFAVHAASAGTVSLPRTSEQQWTVGVEVPIEQAQPGDLVFGSWGPNGPGHVGIYSGNGQMVHAPTTGDVVKEAPLQAGMKARRVM
;
A
#
# COMPACT_ATOMS: atom_id res chain seq x y z
N MET A 1 -33.83 38.80 -65.77
CA MET A 1 -32.96 38.59 -66.95
C MET A 1 -31.52 38.86 -66.55
N ASN A 2 -30.64 37.90 -66.87
CA ASN A 2 -29.16 37.89 -66.88
C ASN A 2 -28.39 38.27 -65.59
N LEU A 3 -27.73 37.32 -64.91
CA LEU A 3 -26.46 36.61 -65.21
C LEU A 3 -25.19 37.49 -65.14
N GLY A 4 -24.46 37.34 -64.03
CA GLY A 4 -23.08 36.82 -63.99
C GLY A 4 -21.91 37.76 -64.32
N ARG A 5 -20.91 37.83 -63.41
CA ARG A 5 -19.55 37.27 -63.63
C ARG A 5 -18.59 37.59 -62.46
N ALA A 6 -17.74 36.60 -62.19
CA ALA A 6 -16.57 36.65 -61.32
C ALA A 6 -15.36 37.32 -61.99
N GLY A 7 -14.40 37.80 -61.19
CA GLY A 7 -13.06 38.22 -61.65
C GLY A 7 -12.11 38.52 -60.48
N LYS A 8 -10.95 37.86 -60.47
CA LYS A 8 -9.94 37.76 -59.41
C LYS A 8 -8.92 38.92 -59.37
N ALA A 9 -8.42 39.18 -58.15
CA ALA A 9 -7.03 39.44 -57.69
C ALA A 9 -6.09 40.42 -58.44
N LEU A 10 -5.43 41.32 -57.69
CA LEU A 10 -3.96 41.33 -57.54
C LEU A 10 -3.48 42.24 -56.37
N LEU A 11 -2.42 41.79 -55.71
CA LEU A 11 -1.62 42.43 -54.65
C LEU A 11 -0.82 43.65 -55.15
N LEU A 12 -0.45 44.59 -54.27
CA LEU A 12 0.94 44.87 -53.90
C LEU A 12 1.07 45.94 -52.79
N SER A 13 2.14 45.73 -52.02
CA SER A 13 2.64 46.32 -50.77
C SER A 13 2.98 47.82 -50.76
N GLY A 14 2.94 48.42 -49.57
CA GLY A 14 3.64 49.68 -49.26
C GLY A 14 3.43 50.12 -47.81
N ALA A 15 4.47 50.01 -47.00
CA ALA A 15 4.49 50.21 -45.55
C ALA A 15 4.42 51.69 -45.11
N ALA A 16 3.75 51.95 -43.99
CA ALA A 16 4.13 52.92 -42.94
C ALA A 16 3.06 52.88 -41.82
N SER A 17 3.30 52.13 -40.75
CA SER A 17 2.48 52.23 -39.54
C SER A 17 3.14 53.17 -38.54
N VAL A 18 2.49 54.31 -38.40
CA VAL A 18 2.67 55.34 -37.37
C VAL A 18 2.38 54.74 -36.00
N VAL A 19 3.25 55.03 -35.04
CA VAL A 19 3.00 54.83 -33.60
C VAL A 19 1.89 55.79 -33.17
N ILE A 20 0.70 55.24 -32.95
CA ILE A 20 -0.39 55.92 -32.23
C ILE A 20 -0.75 55.00 -31.07
N GLY A 21 -0.48 55.48 -29.85
CA GLY A 21 -0.93 54.84 -28.62
C GLY A 21 -2.45 54.76 -28.61
N THR A 22 -2.96 53.54 -28.74
CA THR A 22 -4.36 53.24 -28.45
C THR A 22 -4.44 52.76 -27.01
N ALA A 23 -5.05 53.59 -26.17
CA ALA A 23 -5.64 53.17 -24.92
C ALA A 23 -6.60 52.01 -25.20
N ALA A 24 -6.20 50.80 -24.80
CA ALA A 24 -7.12 49.69 -24.67
C ALA A 24 -7.77 49.79 -23.29
N CYS A 25 -9.05 50.12 -23.26
CA CYS A 25 -9.92 49.53 -22.25
C CYS A 25 -9.93 48.01 -22.52
N SER A 26 -9.07 47.25 -21.84
CA SER A 26 -9.23 45.81 -21.73
C SER A 26 -10.11 45.53 -20.52
N THR A 27 -11.36 45.16 -20.80
CA THR A 27 -12.25 44.47 -19.88
C THR A 27 -11.60 43.19 -19.37
N GLY A 28 -11.61 43.00 -18.05
CA GLY A 28 -11.50 41.73 -17.33
C GLY A 28 -10.62 40.66 -17.95
N ALA A 29 -9.37 40.57 -17.50
CA ALA A 29 -8.57 39.37 -17.65
C ALA A 29 -9.34 38.14 -17.11
N PRO A 30 -9.32 36.99 -17.81
CA PRO A 30 -9.95 35.77 -17.32
C PRO A 30 -9.25 35.32 -16.03
N VAL A 31 -10.04 35.24 -14.97
CA VAL A 31 -9.65 34.71 -13.67
C VAL A 31 -9.34 33.23 -13.84
N ILE A 32 -8.06 32.88 -13.81
CA ILE A 32 -7.62 31.51 -13.55
C ILE A 32 -8.06 31.19 -12.10
N PRO A 33 -8.86 30.15 -11.85
CA PRO A 33 -9.20 29.75 -10.49
C PRO A 33 -7.91 29.46 -9.74
N ARG A 34 -7.66 30.24 -8.69
CA ARG A 34 -6.51 30.04 -7.81
C ARG A 34 -6.83 28.86 -6.90
N ASP A 35 -5.93 27.89 -6.97
CA ASP A 35 -5.61 26.84 -6.01
C ASP A 35 -6.12 27.11 -4.56
N PRO A 36 -6.98 26.24 -3.98
CA PRO A 36 -7.51 26.42 -2.63
C PRO A 36 -6.53 26.07 -1.50
N CYS A 37 -5.28 25.67 -1.78
CA CYS A 37 -4.33 25.20 -0.75
C CYS A 37 -3.21 26.19 -0.36
N ARG A 38 -3.40 27.52 -0.49
CA ARG A 38 -2.39 28.51 -0.06
C ARG A 38 -2.96 29.64 0.80
N THR A 39 -3.00 29.45 2.11
CA THR A 39 -3.10 30.58 3.06
C THR A 39 -1.70 30.99 3.52
N ILE A 40 -1.21 32.11 3.00
CA ILE A 40 -0.13 32.86 3.65
C ILE A 40 -0.81 33.87 4.57
N PRO A 41 -0.56 33.86 5.90
CA PRO A 41 -0.87 35.01 6.72
C PRO A 41 0.18 36.08 6.43
N THR A 42 -0.24 37.15 5.76
CA THR A 42 0.40 38.46 5.90
C THR A 42 -0.13 39.08 7.18
N ASP A 43 0.72 39.36 8.16
CA ASP A 43 0.46 40.49 9.05
C ASP A 43 1.75 41.14 9.54
N THR A 44 1.68 42.47 9.53
CA THR A 44 2.66 43.45 9.92
C THR A 44 2.69 43.66 11.43
N ASN A 45 3.91 43.73 11.99
CA ASN A 45 4.33 44.45 13.22
C ASN A 45 3.84 44.00 14.63
N THR A 46 4.86 43.75 15.47
CA THR A 46 5.00 44.05 16.93
C THR A 46 3.92 43.50 17.87
N ASP A 47 4.19 42.62 18.83
CA ASP A 47 5.05 42.86 20.01
C ASP A 47 5.26 41.56 20.80
N THR A 48 6.25 41.59 21.69
CA THR A 48 6.91 40.58 22.52
C THR A 48 6.11 39.42 23.15
N GLY A 49 6.73 38.22 23.20
CA GLY A 49 6.70 37.37 24.40
C GLY A 49 6.57 35.86 24.22
N SER A 50 7.71 35.16 24.30
CA SER A 50 7.88 33.74 24.64
C SER A 50 7.48 32.68 23.60
N SER A 51 8.48 32.13 22.90
CA SER A 51 8.35 30.89 22.11
C SER A 51 9.41 29.87 22.52
N ALA A 52 8.92 28.69 22.86
CA ALA A 52 9.66 27.46 23.04
C ALA A 52 10.50 27.11 21.80
N ALA A 53 11.62 26.44 22.03
CA ALA A 53 12.52 25.95 21.00
C ALA A 53 11.82 24.93 20.09
N ALA A 54 11.98 25.11 18.78
CA ALA A 54 11.60 24.15 17.75
C ALA A 54 12.57 22.95 17.76
N SER A 55 12.04 21.73 17.63
CA SER A 55 12.81 20.53 17.29
C SER A 55 12.97 20.41 15.76
N PRO A 56 14.10 19.87 15.26
CA PRO A 56 14.40 19.82 13.82
C PRO A 56 13.85 18.55 13.13
N ASP A 57 13.56 18.66 11.84
CA ASP A 57 13.29 17.54 10.91
C ASP A 57 14.46 16.56 10.87
N ALA A 58 14.20 15.26 11.03
CA ALA A 58 15.21 14.22 10.93
C ALA A 58 15.54 13.91 9.44
N ALA A 59 16.53 14.61 8.90
CA ALA A 59 17.14 14.28 7.61
C ALA A 59 18.12 13.09 7.76
N LEU A 60 18.12 12.15 6.80
CA LEU A 60 19.10 11.06 6.73
C LEU A 60 20.52 11.64 6.61
N SER A 61 21.35 11.46 7.63
CA SER A 61 22.77 11.84 7.62
C SER A 61 23.56 10.99 6.61
N VAL A 62 24.64 11.54 6.06
CA VAL A 62 25.57 10.78 5.21
C VAL A 62 26.20 9.68 6.07
N SER A 63 25.96 8.43 5.69
CA SER A 63 26.53 7.24 6.32
C SER A 63 28.01 7.09 5.90
N GLY A 64 28.84 6.65 6.85
CA GLY A 64 30.23 6.27 6.60
C GLY A 64 30.38 5.08 5.64
N PRO A 65 31.62 4.57 5.44
CA PRO A 65 31.83 3.42 4.56
C PRO A 65 31.03 2.21 5.06
N ILE A 66 30.44 1.48 4.12
CA ILE A 66 29.70 0.26 4.41
C ILE A 66 30.57 -0.74 5.20
N GLN A 67 29.98 -1.36 6.22
CA GLN A 67 30.63 -2.35 7.08
C GLN A 67 30.06 -3.76 6.85
N LEU A 68 30.83 -4.77 7.24
CA LEU A 68 30.36 -6.16 7.27
C LEU A 68 29.12 -6.31 8.16
N PRO A 69 28.03 -6.93 7.67
CA PRO A 69 26.80 -7.11 8.45
C PRO A 69 26.89 -8.26 9.47
N VAL A 70 28.10 -8.77 9.73
CA VAL A 70 28.40 -9.89 10.64
C VAL A 70 29.80 -9.73 11.21
N GLY A 71 30.08 -10.38 12.34
CA GLY A 71 31.43 -10.43 12.89
C GLY A 71 32.42 -11.12 11.94
N PRO A 72 33.65 -10.60 11.74
CA PRO A 72 34.64 -11.24 10.87
C PRO A 72 34.89 -12.71 11.24
N GLY A 73 34.78 -13.61 10.27
CA GLY A 73 35.05 -15.05 10.47
C GLY A 73 33.93 -15.84 11.15
N THR A 74 32.80 -15.21 11.46
CA THR A 74 31.63 -15.89 12.05
C THR A 74 30.75 -16.61 11.02
N THR A 75 30.91 -16.26 9.74
CA THR A 75 30.13 -16.82 8.63
C THR A 75 31.00 -17.28 7.46
N THR A 76 30.43 -18.12 6.60
CA THR A 76 30.98 -18.48 5.29
C THR A 76 30.06 -17.95 4.19
N HIS A 77 30.64 -17.33 3.15
CA HIS A 77 29.91 -16.99 1.92
C HIS A 77 29.58 -18.27 1.16
N THR A 78 28.30 -18.63 1.10
CA THR A 78 27.85 -19.89 0.47
C THR A 78 27.19 -19.68 -0.87
N SER A 79 26.72 -18.46 -1.14
CA SER A 79 25.86 -18.17 -2.27
C SER A 79 25.87 -16.65 -2.52
N GLY A 80 26.09 -16.22 -3.78
CA GLY A 80 26.10 -14.80 -4.13
C GLY A 80 25.04 -14.30 -5.11
N PHE A 81 25.03 -13.00 -5.34
CA PHE A 81 24.08 -12.31 -6.21
C PHE A 81 24.03 -12.88 -7.64
N GLY A 82 22.82 -12.98 -8.24
CA GLY A 82 22.66 -13.32 -9.66
C GLY A 82 21.61 -14.38 -9.98
N ALA A 83 21.44 -14.65 -11.28
CA ALA A 83 20.40 -15.53 -11.80
C ALA A 83 20.65 -17.01 -11.46
N ARG A 84 19.62 -17.70 -10.95
CA ARG A 84 19.66 -19.12 -10.57
C ARG A 84 18.37 -19.82 -10.95
N TRP A 85 18.48 -20.87 -11.77
CA TRP A 85 17.35 -21.72 -12.16
C TRP A 85 16.10 -20.94 -12.61
N GLY A 86 16.30 -19.81 -13.31
CA GLY A 86 15.22 -18.96 -13.81
C GLY A 86 14.67 -17.92 -12.82
N THR A 87 15.24 -17.80 -11.60
CA THR A 87 14.89 -16.80 -10.58
C THR A 87 16.13 -15.97 -10.19
N GLN A 88 15.99 -14.68 -9.95
CA GLN A 88 17.11 -13.79 -9.58
C GLN A 88 17.34 -13.81 -8.06
N HIS A 89 18.57 -14.12 -7.62
CA HIS A 89 19.01 -13.98 -6.24
C HIS A 89 19.51 -12.54 -6.01
N GLN A 90 18.81 -11.76 -5.16
CA GLN A 90 19.02 -10.32 -5.03
C GLN A 90 20.04 -9.92 -3.94
N GLY A 91 20.71 -10.90 -3.33
CA GLY A 91 21.69 -10.67 -2.27
C GLY A 91 22.78 -11.74 -2.21
N ASP A 92 23.54 -11.71 -1.13
CA ASP A 92 24.53 -12.72 -0.75
C ASP A 92 24.09 -13.45 0.52
N ASP A 93 24.31 -14.77 0.53
CA ASP A 93 24.04 -15.62 1.68
C ASP A 93 25.33 -15.86 2.46
N LEU A 94 25.29 -15.46 3.72
CA LEU A 94 26.34 -15.66 4.71
C LEU A 94 25.89 -16.72 5.70
N ALA A 95 26.31 -17.96 5.48
CA ALA A 95 25.95 -19.08 6.34
C ALA A 95 26.70 -19.03 7.66
N GLY A 96 25.97 -19.16 8.76
CA GLY A 96 26.50 -19.15 10.12
C GLY A 96 25.51 -19.83 11.09
N PRO A 97 25.93 -20.16 12.31
CA PRO A 97 25.03 -20.72 13.32
C PRO A 97 23.82 -19.80 13.58
N VAL A 98 22.66 -20.40 13.87
CA VAL A 98 21.51 -19.65 14.42
C VAL A 98 21.94 -18.90 15.67
N GLY A 99 21.51 -17.65 15.83
CA GLY A 99 21.90 -16.79 16.95
C GLY A 99 23.17 -15.97 16.73
N THR A 100 23.86 -16.14 15.58
CA THR A 100 25.02 -15.29 15.24
C THR A 100 24.55 -13.84 15.03
N PRO A 101 25.18 -12.84 15.67
CA PRO A 101 24.77 -11.44 15.53
C PRO A 101 24.83 -10.93 14.09
N ILE A 102 23.74 -10.28 13.68
CA ILE A 102 23.62 -9.48 12.44
C ILE A 102 23.77 -8.00 12.82
N LEU A 103 24.68 -7.31 12.13
CA LEU A 103 25.02 -5.92 12.39
C LEU A 103 24.48 -4.99 11.30
N ALA A 104 24.10 -3.77 11.66
CA ALA A 104 23.80 -2.71 10.70
C ALA A 104 25.05 -2.42 9.86
N ALA A 105 24.91 -2.42 8.54
CA ALA A 105 26.03 -2.23 7.61
C ALA A 105 26.30 -0.75 7.34
N LEU A 106 25.30 0.09 7.58
CA LEU A 106 25.31 1.54 7.38
C LEU A 106 24.57 2.24 8.53
N ASP A 107 24.90 3.51 8.75
CA ASP A 107 24.08 4.38 9.58
C ASP A 107 22.77 4.65 8.84
N GLY A 108 21.64 4.54 9.52
CA GLY A 108 20.36 4.71 8.84
C GLY A 108 19.14 4.62 9.74
N ILE A 109 17.98 4.56 9.10
CA ILE A 109 16.69 4.40 9.75
C ILE A 109 16.13 3.05 9.35
N VAL A 110 15.74 2.25 10.34
CA VAL A 110 15.02 1.00 10.11
C VAL A 110 13.65 1.32 9.52
N VAL A 111 13.38 0.93 8.28
CA VAL A 111 12.10 1.20 7.60
C VAL A 111 11.16 0.01 7.59
N ALA A 112 11.68 -1.18 7.85
CA ALA A 112 10.91 -2.37 8.17
C ALA A 112 11.70 -3.28 9.13
N ALA A 113 11.01 -3.89 10.09
CA ALA A 113 11.57 -4.92 10.96
C ALA A 113 10.43 -5.85 11.39
N GLY A 114 10.61 -7.16 11.25
CA GLY A 114 9.55 -8.14 11.52
C GLY A 114 9.10 -8.86 10.25
N SER A 115 7.85 -9.31 10.17
CA SER A 115 7.41 -10.14 9.04
C SER A 115 7.57 -9.45 7.68
N SER A 116 8.03 -10.20 6.67
CA SER A 116 8.10 -9.74 5.27
C SER A 116 6.72 -9.71 4.59
N GLY A 117 5.69 -10.29 5.22
CA GLY A 117 4.35 -10.39 4.65
C GLY A 117 4.16 -11.56 3.67
N GLU A 118 5.20 -12.37 3.44
CA GLU A 118 5.20 -13.50 2.50
C GLU A 118 4.61 -14.79 3.10
N GLY A 119 4.50 -14.84 4.43
CA GLY A 119 3.93 -15.96 5.20
C GLY A 119 5.00 -16.90 5.81
N PRO A 120 4.62 -17.75 6.78
CA PRO A 120 5.57 -18.67 7.43
C PRO A 120 6.18 -19.66 6.44
N GLY A 121 7.51 -19.80 6.44
CA GLY A 121 8.23 -20.70 5.54
C GLY A 121 8.36 -20.21 4.08
N VAL A 122 7.89 -19.00 3.76
CA VAL A 122 7.92 -18.42 2.41
C VAL A 122 8.82 -17.18 2.40
N GLY A 123 9.62 -17.03 1.35
CA GLY A 123 10.49 -15.86 1.16
C GLY A 123 11.43 -15.67 2.35
N PHE A 124 11.56 -14.45 2.86
CA PHE A 124 12.37 -14.19 4.06
C PHE A 124 11.68 -14.56 5.38
N GLU A 125 10.34 -14.69 5.35
CA GLU A 125 9.40 -14.77 6.49
C GLU A 125 9.43 -13.54 7.41
N ASN A 126 10.61 -13.13 7.88
CA ASN A 126 10.84 -11.84 8.50
C ASN A 126 11.94 -11.07 7.74
N TRP A 127 12.25 -9.85 8.14
CA TRP A 127 13.40 -9.10 7.65
C TRP A 127 13.69 -7.90 8.55
N VAL A 128 14.84 -7.28 8.33
CA VAL A 128 15.12 -5.89 8.68
C VAL A 128 15.50 -5.14 7.40
N ILE A 129 15.01 -3.92 7.21
CA ILE A 129 15.40 -3.02 6.13
C ILE A 129 15.84 -1.72 6.75
N ILE A 130 17.04 -1.24 6.40
CA ILE A 130 17.58 0.04 6.85
C ILE A 130 17.77 0.94 5.64
N ASP A 131 17.09 2.10 5.63
CA ASP A 131 17.33 3.16 4.65
C ASP A 131 18.47 4.05 5.14
N SER A 132 19.42 4.30 4.25
CA SER A 132 20.66 5.04 4.51
C SER A 132 20.94 6.02 3.37
N ASN A 133 21.94 6.87 3.55
CA ASN A 133 22.40 7.80 2.54
C ASN A 133 23.92 7.68 2.38
N VAL A 134 24.39 7.20 1.22
CA VAL A 134 25.82 7.03 0.93
C VAL A 134 26.22 8.06 -0.12
N ASP A 135 27.12 8.99 0.24
CA ASP A 135 27.60 10.06 -0.63
C ASP A 135 26.49 10.90 -1.30
N GLY A 136 25.38 11.12 -0.58
CA GLY A 136 24.22 11.86 -1.09
C GLY A 136 23.26 11.03 -1.95
N SER A 137 23.50 9.73 -2.07
CA SER A 137 22.62 8.78 -2.76
C SER A 137 21.83 7.93 -1.75
N PRO A 138 20.49 7.85 -1.86
CA PRO A 138 19.68 6.99 -1.01
C PRO A 138 19.93 5.51 -1.34
N VAL A 139 20.08 4.69 -0.31
CA VAL A 139 20.29 3.25 -0.42
C VAL A 139 19.53 2.51 0.68
N SER A 140 19.23 1.23 0.49
CA SER A 140 18.78 0.37 1.59
C SER A 140 19.66 -0.86 1.71
N THR A 141 19.83 -1.34 2.95
CA THR A 141 20.32 -2.69 3.22
C THR A 141 19.19 -3.56 3.75
N VAL A 142 19.13 -4.81 3.31
CA VAL A 142 18.10 -5.79 3.69
C VAL A 142 18.76 -6.98 4.37
N TYR A 143 18.14 -7.45 5.45
CA TYR A 143 18.60 -8.56 6.27
C TYR A 143 17.47 -9.57 6.41
N GLY A 144 17.61 -10.76 5.80
CA GLY A 144 16.58 -11.80 5.74
C GLY A 144 16.85 -13.02 6.64
N HIS A 145 15.84 -13.89 6.76
CA HIS A 145 15.84 -15.22 7.41
C HIS A 145 16.13 -15.35 8.93
N MET A 146 16.51 -14.31 9.67
CA MET A 146 16.15 -14.13 11.10
C MET A 146 14.75 -14.65 11.54
N PHE A 147 14.71 -15.28 12.72
CA PHE A 147 13.45 -15.61 13.41
C PHE A 147 12.84 -14.36 14.05
N ALA A 148 11.54 -14.36 14.31
CA ALA A 148 10.85 -13.19 14.85
C ALA A 148 11.38 -12.73 16.22
N ASP A 149 11.90 -13.65 17.05
CA ASP A 149 12.52 -13.38 18.35
C ASP A 149 14.00 -12.99 18.27
N GLY A 150 14.62 -13.14 17.09
CA GLY A 150 15.97 -12.70 16.80
C GLY A 150 16.04 -11.33 16.14
N ILE A 151 15.00 -10.49 16.27
CA ILE A 151 14.98 -9.11 15.73
C ILE A 151 15.04 -8.13 16.90
N HIS A 152 16.08 -7.30 16.94
CA HIS A 152 16.39 -6.42 18.08
C HIS A 152 16.04 -4.95 17.83
N VAL A 153 15.51 -4.65 16.64
CA VAL A 153 15.17 -3.28 16.21
C VAL A 153 13.73 -3.17 15.73
N THR A 154 13.22 -1.94 15.66
CA THR A 154 11.85 -1.65 15.22
C THR A 154 11.82 -0.57 14.13
N ALA A 155 10.78 -0.57 13.29
CA ALA A 155 10.62 0.44 12.26
C ALA A 155 10.55 1.86 12.87
N GLY A 156 11.29 2.79 12.28
CA GLY A 156 11.52 4.15 12.77
C GLY A 156 12.77 4.33 13.63
N GLN A 157 13.41 3.24 14.08
CA GLN A 157 14.64 3.31 14.87
C GLN A 157 15.82 3.80 14.02
N GLN A 158 16.58 4.78 14.54
CA GLN A 158 17.89 5.12 14.00
C GLN A 158 18.93 4.13 14.51
N VAL A 159 19.78 3.65 13.62
CA VAL A 159 20.85 2.70 13.93
C VAL A 159 22.18 3.21 13.38
N THR A 160 23.26 2.83 14.05
CA THR A 160 24.64 3.15 13.61
C THR A 160 25.28 1.90 12.99
N ALA A 161 26.14 2.06 11.98
CA ALA A 161 26.89 0.97 11.39
C ALA A 161 27.70 0.22 12.47
N GLY A 162 27.53 -1.10 12.53
CA GLY A 162 28.08 -2.00 13.55
C GLY A 162 27.14 -2.29 14.73
N GLU A 163 25.98 -1.63 14.82
CA GLU A 163 24.95 -1.91 15.83
C GLU A 163 24.32 -3.29 15.61
N HIS A 164 24.08 -4.04 16.69
CA HIS A 164 23.45 -5.37 16.63
C HIS A 164 21.95 -5.23 16.42
N ILE A 165 21.46 -5.66 15.24
CA ILE A 165 20.08 -5.42 14.81
C ILE A 165 19.21 -6.66 14.78
N ALA A 166 19.81 -7.83 14.59
CA ALA A 166 19.12 -9.11 14.52
C ALA A 166 20.09 -10.27 14.74
N ASP A 167 19.61 -11.51 14.72
CA ASP A 167 20.39 -12.73 14.79
C ASP A 167 20.12 -13.65 13.60
N ILE A 168 21.14 -14.34 13.09
CA ILE A 168 20.98 -15.34 12.03
C ILE A 168 19.90 -16.34 12.45
N GLY A 169 18.91 -16.52 11.57
CA GLY A 169 17.84 -17.48 11.74
C GLY A 169 17.81 -18.53 10.64
N ASN A 170 16.65 -19.18 10.50
CA ASN A 170 16.35 -20.08 9.40
C ASN A 170 14.86 -19.99 9.03
N ALA A 171 14.29 -18.80 9.16
CA ALA A 171 12.90 -18.52 8.83
C ALA A 171 12.70 -18.46 7.31
N GLY A 172 11.47 -18.64 6.85
CA GLY A 172 11.12 -18.52 5.44
C GLY A 172 11.61 -19.68 4.59
N SER A 173 11.83 -19.42 3.30
CA SER A 173 12.27 -20.40 2.32
C SER A 173 13.78 -20.68 2.39
N SER A 174 14.33 -20.77 3.60
CA SER A 174 15.75 -21.04 3.85
C SER A 174 16.05 -22.55 3.89
N THR A 175 17.09 -22.98 3.17
CA THR A 175 17.54 -24.39 3.18
C THR A 175 18.53 -24.73 4.31
N GLY A 176 18.98 -23.73 5.07
CA GLY A 176 19.86 -23.89 6.23
C GLY A 176 20.24 -22.52 6.84
N PRO A 177 20.68 -22.44 8.11
CA PRO A 177 20.88 -21.16 8.79
C PRO A 177 21.87 -20.23 8.07
N HIS A 178 21.41 -19.01 7.74
CA HIS A 178 22.22 -17.98 7.10
C HIS A 178 21.56 -16.60 7.25
N LEU A 179 22.37 -15.55 7.08
CA LEU A 179 21.88 -14.20 6.75
C LEU A 179 21.78 -14.11 5.23
N HIS A 180 20.62 -13.68 4.72
CA HIS A 180 20.52 -13.15 3.35
C HIS A 180 20.65 -11.63 3.39
N PHE A 181 21.69 -11.11 2.75
CA PHE A 181 22.02 -9.68 2.76
C PHE A 181 21.86 -9.07 1.37
N GLU A 182 21.04 -8.04 1.24
CA GLU A 182 20.87 -7.30 -0.02
C GLU A 182 21.33 -5.84 0.13
N TYR A 183 21.79 -5.25 -0.98
CA TYR A 183 22.08 -3.82 -1.11
C TYR A 183 21.29 -3.22 -2.27
N TRP A 184 20.54 -2.17 -1.98
CA TRP A 184 19.62 -1.54 -2.94
C TRP A 184 19.98 -0.07 -3.17
N GLN A 185 20.23 0.31 -4.42
CA GLN A 185 20.33 1.72 -4.81
C GLN A 185 18.93 2.30 -5.00
N GLY A 186 18.65 3.46 -4.41
CA GLY A 186 17.34 4.12 -4.53
C GLY A 186 16.28 3.65 -3.52
N GLY A 187 16.58 2.62 -2.73
CA GLY A 187 15.79 2.16 -1.60
C GLY A 187 14.91 0.93 -1.89
N ARG A 188 14.88 -0.07 -0.99
CA ARG A 188 14.21 -1.37 -1.20
C ARG A 188 12.69 -1.26 -1.31
N LEU A 189 12.08 -0.42 -0.46
CA LEU A 189 10.63 -0.21 -0.42
C LEU A 189 10.19 0.92 -1.36
N GLN A 190 11.16 1.61 -1.97
CA GLN A 190 10.97 2.74 -2.87
C GLN A 190 11.19 2.34 -4.34
N GLY A 191 11.27 1.04 -4.65
CA GLY A 191 11.45 0.54 -6.02
C GLY A 191 12.88 0.70 -6.56
N GLY A 192 13.87 0.74 -5.67
CA GLY A 192 15.28 0.79 -6.01
C GLY A 192 15.77 -0.44 -6.77
N THR A 193 17.04 -0.42 -7.18
CA THR A 193 17.67 -1.54 -7.89
C THR A 193 18.60 -2.31 -6.95
N PRO A 194 18.44 -3.63 -6.83
CA PRO A 194 19.41 -4.45 -6.11
C PRO A 194 20.70 -4.53 -6.90
N ILE A 195 21.82 -4.29 -6.25
CA ILE A 195 23.15 -4.50 -6.82
C ILE A 195 23.88 -5.56 -6.02
N ASP A 196 24.80 -6.25 -6.68
CA ASP A 196 25.65 -7.26 -6.05
C ASP A 196 26.39 -6.66 -4.83
N PRO A 197 26.07 -7.07 -3.59
CA PRO A 197 26.69 -6.55 -2.38
C PRO A 197 28.22 -6.67 -2.37
N VAL A 198 28.80 -7.69 -3.02
CA VAL A 198 30.26 -7.86 -3.13
C VAL A 198 30.92 -6.70 -3.91
N THR A 199 30.18 -6.01 -4.77
CA THR A 199 30.72 -4.87 -5.53
C THR A 199 30.92 -3.60 -4.69
N VAL A 200 30.16 -3.45 -3.61
CA VAL A 200 30.26 -2.33 -2.66
C VAL A 200 30.98 -2.72 -1.37
N LEU A 201 31.02 -4.02 -1.05
CA LEU A 201 31.68 -4.59 0.12
C LEU A 201 32.38 -5.93 -0.22
N PRO A 202 33.58 -5.89 -0.84
CA PRO A 202 34.29 -7.08 -1.32
C PRO A 202 34.66 -8.10 -0.22
N GLU A 203 34.67 -7.68 1.05
CA GLU A 203 34.95 -8.52 2.21
C GLU A 203 33.89 -9.61 2.44
N ILE A 204 32.69 -9.47 1.86
CA ILE A 204 31.65 -10.50 1.84
C ILE A 204 32.19 -11.79 1.20
N ALA A 205 32.84 -11.68 0.04
CA ALA A 205 33.40 -12.83 -0.69
C ALA A 205 34.59 -13.48 0.02
N GLN A 206 35.12 -12.85 1.07
CA GLN A 206 36.26 -13.35 1.85
C GLN A 206 35.83 -14.08 3.13
N GLN A 207 34.52 -14.12 3.43
CA GLN A 207 33.97 -14.86 4.57
C GLN A 207 34.11 -16.37 4.35
N ASN A 208 34.97 -17.03 5.13
CA ASN A 208 35.29 -18.47 5.04
C ASN A 208 35.20 -19.19 6.40
N GLY A 209 34.37 -18.68 7.33
CA GLY A 209 34.31 -19.13 8.72
C GLY A 209 33.92 -20.60 8.88
N GLY A 210 34.80 -21.39 9.51
CA GLY A 210 34.54 -22.76 9.97
C GLY A 210 34.72 -22.89 11.49
N THR A 211 33.79 -23.58 12.16
CA THR A 211 33.71 -23.99 13.59
C THR A 211 34.10 -22.96 14.67
N PRO A 212 33.26 -22.70 15.70
CA PRO A 212 33.55 -21.65 16.69
C PRO A 212 34.76 -22.01 17.57
N GLU A 213 35.73 -21.10 17.67
CA GLU A 213 36.61 -21.01 18.84
C GLU A 213 35.81 -20.39 20.00
N PRO A 214 35.95 -20.87 21.24
CA PRO A 214 35.19 -20.38 22.38
C PRO A 214 35.72 -19.00 22.81
N VAL A 215 34.82 -18.01 22.90
CA VAL A 215 35.13 -16.70 23.49
C VAL A 215 34.60 -16.63 24.92
N ASP A 216 35.50 -16.17 25.77
CA ASP A 216 35.49 -16.11 27.23
C ASP A 216 34.45 -15.12 27.79
N ASP A 217 33.80 -15.51 28.88
CA ASP A 217 32.92 -14.66 29.68
C ASP A 217 33.75 -13.54 30.35
N GLN A 218 33.31 -12.28 30.26
CA GLN A 218 33.44 -11.32 31.38
C GLN A 218 32.75 -9.95 31.17
N HIS A 219 32.05 -9.55 32.25
CA HIS A 219 31.68 -8.19 32.69
C HIS A 219 30.53 -7.49 31.93
N ASP A 220 29.61 -6.77 32.57
CA ASP A 220 29.29 -6.57 33.98
C ASP A 220 27.90 -5.92 34.06
N SER A 221 27.31 -5.95 35.25
CA SER A 221 25.94 -5.64 35.65
C SER A 221 25.54 -4.15 35.74
N ASP A 222 24.24 -3.96 35.97
CA ASP A 222 23.50 -2.78 36.51
C ASP A 222 22.71 -1.98 35.45
N GLY A 223 21.42 -1.64 35.59
CA GLY A 223 20.42 -1.81 36.64
C GLY A 223 19.15 -1.01 36.29
N ASP A 224 17.99 -1.59 36.64
CA ASP A 224 16.69 -1.00 37.04
C ASP A 224 15.89 0.07 36.22
N GLN A 225 14.61 -0.29 36.02
CA GLN A 225 13.34 0.49 35.96
C GLN A 225 13.23 1.72 35.03
N ASP A 226 12.23 1.75 34.13
CA ASP A 226 10.88 2.22 34.46
C ASP A 226 9.91 2.10 33.27
N SER A 227 8.68 1.66 33.54
CA SER A 227 7.59 1.50 32.59
C SER A 227 6.78 2.79 32.46
N ASN A 228 6.70 3.41 31.27
CA ASN A 228 5.64 4.35 30.87
C ASN A 228 5.63 4.54 29.35
N ILE A 229 4.82 3.77 28.62
CA ILE A 229 4.49 4.07 27.21
C ILE A 229 3.35 5.09 27.21
N GLN A 230 3.66 6.34 26.87
CA GLN A 230 2.65 7.36 26.56
C GLN A 230 2.18 7.23 25.11
N LEU A 231 0.86 7.11 24.91
CA LEU A 231 0.20 7.28 23.62
C LEU A 231 0.33 8.74 23.18
N VAL A 232 1.06 8.98 22.09
CA VAL A 232 1.15 10.31 21.46
C VAL A 232 0.07 10.45 20.39
N SER A 233 -0.83 11.40 20.61
CA SER A 233 -1.86 11.78 19.63
C SER A 233 -1.24 12.63 18.53
N ALA A 234 -1.21 12.13 17.30
CA ALA A 234 -0.82 12.94 16.15
C ALA A 234 -1.94 13.94 15.83
N SER A 235 -1.61 15.24 15.89
CA SER A 235 -2.52 16.33 15.52
C SER A 235 -2.62 16.42 13.99
N ARG A 236 -3.84 16.32 13.44
CA ARG A 236 -4.08 16.42 11.99
C ARG A 236 -4.18 17.88 11.53
N SER A 237 -3.57 18.15 10.38
CA SER A 237 -4.05 19.14 9.42
C SER A 237 -4.78 18.40 8.30
N THR A 238 -6.01 18.79 8.00
CA THR A 238 -6.84 18.21 6.94
C THR A 238 -6.44 18.78 5.58
N ALA A 239 -5.42 18.20 4.95
CA ALA A 239 -5.16 18.27 3.51
C ALA A 239 -3.99 17.35 3.16
N ASP A 240 -4.27 16.06 2.94
CA ASP A 240 -3.51 15.22 1.99
C ASP A 240 -4.29 13.94 1.70
N CYS A 241 -4.77 13.80 0.47
CA CYS A 241 -5.39 12.59 -0.07
C CYS A 241 -4.33 11.70 -0.72
N SER A 242 -3.29 11.30 0.01
CA SER A 242 -2.18 10.52 -0.56
C SER A 242 -1.64 9.44 0.38
N GLY A 243 -1.84 8.19 -0.04
CA GLY A 243 -0.99 7.06 0.33
C GLY A 243 -1.67 6.00 1.21
N PHE A 244 -1.89 4.81 0.64
CA PHE A 244 -2.52 3.62 1.24
C PHE A 244 -4.04 3.70 1.40
N GLY A 245 -4.75 3.24 0.37
CA GLY A 245 -6.19 3.10 0.40
C GLY A 245 -6.62 2.21 1.56
N MET A 246 -7.17 2.83 2.61
CA MET A 246 -8.13 2.18 3.47
C MET A 246 -9.54 2.56 3.07
N ALA A 247 -10.39 1.53 3.14
CA ALA A 247 -11.84 1.56 2.95
C ALA A 247 -12.31 1.50 1.48
N GLY A 248 -12.64 0.29 1.03
CA GLY A 248 -13.16 -0.06 -0.30
C GLY A 248 -12.93 -1.54 -0.60
N GLY A 249 -13.94 -2.25 -1.14
CA GLY A 249 -13.76 -3.60 -1.64
C GLY A 249 -14.49 -4.72 -0.91
N GLY A 250 -15.12 -4.52 0.26
CA GLY A 250 -15.95 -5.57 0.91
C GLY A 250 -17.23 -5.92 0.13
N ASP A 251 -17.61 -5.01 -0.76
CA ASP A 251 -18.67 -5.13 -1.75
C ASP A 251 -18.30 -6.03 -2.93
N LEU A 252 -17.03 -6.41 -3.13
CA LEU A 252 -16.67 -7.43 -4.12
C LEU A 252 -17.02 -8.83 -3.61
N ALA A 253 -17.88 -9.53 -4.36
CA ALA A 253 -18.28 -10.91 -4.09
C ALA A 253 -17.10 -11.88 -4.22
N PHE A 254 -16.94 -12.74 -3.21
CA PHE A 254 -15.86 -13.73 -3.14
C PHE A 254 -15.95 -14.76 -4.26
N GLY A 255 -14.80 -15.11 -4.85
CA GLY A 255 -14.71 -16.14 -5.89
C GLY A 255 -15.40 -15.78 -7.21
N THR A 256 -15.81 -14.52 -7.40
CA THR A 256 -16.41 -14.04 -8.65
C THR A 256 -15.37 -13.51 -9.65
N VAL A 257 -14.15 -13.27 -9.18
CA VAL A 257 -13.00 -12.84 -9.98
C VAL A 257 -11.84 -13.84 -9.85
N PRO A 258 -10.87 -13.89 -10.77
CA PRO A 258 -9.67 -14.69 -10.58
C PRO A 258 -8.92 -14.26 -9.31
N ALA A 259 -8.35 -15.22 -8.60
CA ALA A 259 -7.80 -15.02 -7.26
C ALA A 259 -6.66 -13.98 -7.23
N GLU A 260 -5.89 -13.90 -8.30
CA GLU A 260 -4.79 -12.96 -8.50
C GLU A 260 -5.25 -11.51 -8.73
N PHE A 261 -6.49 -11.29 -9.20
CA PHE A 261 -7.07 -9.94 -9.35
C PHE A 261 -7.73 -9.43 -8.08
N GLU A 262 -8.20 -10.32 -7.21
CA GLU A 262 -9.02 -9.96 -6.07
C GLU A 262 -8.35 -8.94 -5.12
N PRO A 263 -7.08 -9.10 -4.71
CA PRO A 263 -6.41 -8.12 -3.85
C PRO A 263 -6.31 -6.74 -4.49
N TRP A 264 -6.01 -6.70 -5.80
CA TRP A 264 -5.87 -5.46 -6.56
C TRP A 264 -7.20 -4.77 -6.77
N LEU A 265 -8.27 -5.52 -7.08
CA LEU A 265 -9.61 -4.96 -7.24
C LEU A 265 -10.15 -4.38 -5.94
N ARG A 266 -9.94 -5.07 -4.82
CA ARG A 266 -10.34 -4.56 -3.50
C ARG A 266 -9.56 -3.28 -3.17
N ARG A 267 -8.24 -3.27 -3.41
CA ARG A 267 -7.40 -2.07 -3.24
C ARG A 267 -7.85 -0.91 -4.14
N ALA A 268 -8.13 -1.19 -5.41
CA ALA A 268 -8.49 -0.23 -6.43
C ALA A 268 -9.87 0.41 -6.16
N GLY A 269 -10.84 -0.36 -5.66
CA GLY A 269 -12.13 0.18 -5.19
C GLY A 269 -12.00 1.10 -3.97
N GLY A 270 -10.83 1.13 -3.32
CA GLY A 270 -10.47 2.09 -2.28
C GLY A 270 -9.94 3.43 -2.80
N VAL A 271 -9.69 3.60 -4.11
CA VAL A 271 -9.01 4.80 -4.65
C VAL A 271 -9.86 6.07 -4.58
N CYS A 272 -11.13 6.03 -4.99
CA CYS A 272 -12.06 7.18 -4.86
C CYS A 272 -13.51 6.72 -4.67
N PRO A 273 -14.35 7.48 -3.92
CA PRO A 273 -15.70 7.04 -3.50
C PRO A 273 -16.63 6.55 -4.62
N GLU A 274 -16.44 7.04 -5.83
CA GLU A 274 -17.34 6.82 -6.95
C GLU A 274 -17.05 5.53 -7.72
N ILE A 275 -15.83 5.00 -7.63
CA ILE A 275 -15.40 3.83 -8.38
C ILE A 275 -15.20 2.66 -7.41
N ASP A 276 -16.08 1.66 -7.49
CA ASP A 276 -16.07 0.51 -6.60
C ASP A 276 -15.48 -0.76 -7.24
N SER A 277 -15.16 -1.75 -6.41
CA SER A 277 -14.52 -2.99 -6.86
C SER A 277 -15.41 -3.82 -7.81
N PRO A 278 -16.72 -3.98 -7.58
CA PRO A 278 -17.62 -4.63 -8.53
C PRO A 278 -17.67 -3.96 -9.90
N LEU A 279 -17.64 -2.63 -9.97
CA LEU A 279 -17.62 -1.88 -11.23
C LEU A 279 -16.33 -2.16 -12.01
N LEU A 280 -15.18 -2.07 -11.34
CA LEU A 280 -13.87 -2.38 -11.94
C LEU A 280 -13.82 -3.83 -12.44
N ALA A 281 -14.33 -4.79 -11.65
CA ALA A 281 -14.40 -6.19 -12.04
C ALA A 281 -15.27 -6.41 -13.29
N ALA A 282 -16.47 -5.81 -13.31
CA ALA A 282 -17.37 -5.87 -14.47
C ALA A 282 -16.74 -5.26 -15.73
N GLN A 283 -15.98 -4.17 -15.57
CA GLN A 283 -15.29 -3.54 -16.67
C GLN A 283 -14.13 -4.39 -17.19
N LEU A 284 -13.24 -4.91 -16.33
CA LEU A 284 -12.16 -5.83 -16.74
C LEU A 284 -12.70 -7.09 -17.42
N GLN A 285 -13.87 -7.59 -16.98
CA GLN A 285 -14.56 -8.68 -17.65
C GLN A 285 -14.96 -8.27 -19.08
N GLN A 286 -15.56 -7.10 -19.25
CA GLN A 286 -16.00 -6.57 -20.55
C GLN A 286 -14.82 -6.23 -21.48
N GLU A 287 -13.71 -5.73 -20.95
CA GLU A 287 -12.55 -5.31 -21.73
C GLU A 287 -11.88 -6.49 -22.43
N ASN A 288 -11.49 -7.52 -21.67
CA ASN A 288 -10.90 -8.70 -22.29
C ASN A 288 -11.11 -10.02 -21.53
N ASN A 289 -11.98 -10.03 -20.52
CA ASN A 289 -12.24 -11.17 -19.64
C ASN A 289 -11.03 -11.57 -18.76
N PHE A 290 -10.46 -10.59 -18.04
CA PHE A 290 -9.35 -10.76 -17.08
C PHE A 290 -8.04 -11.35 -17.65
N ARG A 291 -7.85 -11.28 -18.98
CA ARG A 291 -6.63 -11.81 -19.61
C ARG A 291 -5.47 -10.83 -19.40
N HIS A 292 -4.36 -11.35 -18.89
CA HIS A 292 -3.18 -10.58 -18.48
C HIS A 292 -1.88 -11.33 -18.85
N GLY A 293 -0.73 -10.70 -18.59
CA GLY A 293 0.59 -11.23 -18.89
C GLY A 293 0.95 -11.22 -20.39
N PRO A 294 2.07 -11.88 -20.77
CA PRO A 294 2.66 -11.78 -22.12
C PRO A 294 1.75 -12.23 -23.27
N ASN A 295 0.72 -13.02 -22.97
CA ASN A 295 -0.22 -13.57 -23.95
C ASN A 295 -1.57 -12.85 -23.95
N ALA A 296 -1.70 -11.75 -23.20
CA ALA A 296 -2.91 -10.94 -23.23
C ALA A 296 -3.17 -10.41 -24.65
N PRO A 297 -4.42 -10.46 -25.13
CA PRO A 297 -4.75 -9.98 -26.46
C PRO A 297 -4.58 -8.46 -26.54
N VAL A 298 -3.97 -8.02 -27.64
CA VAL A 298 -3.96 -6.61 -28.03
C VAL A 298 -5.11 -6.38 -29.00
N SER A 299 -5.94 -5.35 -28.76
CA SER A 299 -7.06 -5.04 -29.66
C SER A 299 -6.56 -4.60 -31.04
N PRO A 300 -7.39 -4.63 -32.10
CA PRO A 300 -7.01 -4.10 -33.42
C PRO A 300 -6.55 -2.63 -33.39
N SER A 301 -7.00 -1.87 -32.39
CA SER A 301 -6.63 -0.47 -32.17
C SER A 301 -5.37 -0.30 -31.32
N GLY A 302 -4.78 -1.38 -30.79
CA GLY A 302 -3.58 -1.37 -29.97
C GLY A 302 -3.82 -1.30 -28.46
N ALA A 303 -5.03 -1.57 -27.98
CA ALA A 303 -5.34 -1.59 -26.55
C ALA A 303 -4.71 -2.81 -25.87
N MET A 304 -4.06 -2.64 -24.72
CA MET A 304 -3.23 -3.65 -24.05
C MET A 304 -3.70 -3.97 -22.64
N GLY A 305 -3.39 -5.19 -22.18
CA GLY A 305 -3.64 -5.58 -20.79
C GLY A 305 -5.09 -5.90 -20.45
N PRO A 306 -5.35 -6.29 -19.19
CA PRO A 306 -6.69 -6.63 -18.71
C PRO A 306 -7.66 -5.45 -18.73
N ALA A 307 -7.15 -4.22 -18.58
CA ALA A 307 -7.94 -2.99 -18.65
C ALA A 307 -8.01 -2.38 -20.07
N GLN A 308 -7.39 -3.02 -21.07
CA GLN A 308 -7.36 -2.55 -22.48
C GLN A 308 -6.97 -1.07 -22.60
N PHE A 309 -5.87 -0.68 -21.98
CA PHE A 309 -5.35 0.67 -22.11
C PHE A 309 -4.80 0.92 -23.52
N MET A 310 -5.21 2.04 -24.12
CA MET A 310 -4.54 2.57 -25.31
C MET A 310 -3.13 3.07 -24.94
N PRO A 311 -2.12 2.98 -25.83
CA PRO A 311 -0.75 3.36 -25.51
C PRO A 311 -0.60 4.80 -24.98
N GLY A 312 -1.35 5.75 -25.53
CA GLY A 312 -1.32 7.16 -25.08
C GLY A 312 -1.92 7.35 -23.67
N THR A 313 -2.99 6.62 -23.35
CA THR A 313 -3.58 6.63 -22.01
C THR A 313 -2.63 5.96 -21.02
N TRP A 314 -2.04 4.83 -21.39
CA TRP A 314 -1.04 4.13 -20.56
C TRP A 314 0.16 5.01 -20.23
N ALA A 315 0.68 5.76 -21.20
CA ALA A 315 1.79 6.68 -20.97
C ALA A 315 1.49 7.80 -19.93
N THR A 316 0.20 8.08 -19.68
CA THR A 316 -0.22 9.09 -18.69
C THR A 316 -0.58 8.47 -17.34
N TRP A 317 -1.26 7.32 -17.36
CA TRP A 317 -1.90 6.73 -16.19
C TRP A 317 -1.17 5.51 -15.64
N GLY A 318 -0.42 4.81 -16.48
CA GLY A 318 0.37 3.65 -16.10
C GLY A 318 1.43 4.05 -15.08
N LYS A 319 1.41 3.35 -13.95
CA LYS A 319 2.43 3.44 -12.89
C LYS A 319 2.73 2.04 -12.39
N ASP A 320 3.94 1.87 -11.90
CA ASP A 320 4.39 0.67 -11.20
C ASP A 320 3.68 0.63 -9.83
N HIS A 321 2.57 -0.09 -9.79
CA HIS A 321 1.70 -0.22 -8.62
C HIS A 321 1.95 -1.50 -7.84
N ASP A 322 2.58 -2.50 -8.46
CA ASP A 322 3.03 -3.73 -7.78
C ASP A 322 4.47 -3.70 -7.30
N GLY A 323 5.25 -2.69 -7.70
CA GLY A 323 6.60 -2.43 -7.22
C GLY A 323 7.65 -3.34 -7.85
N ASP A 324 7.37 -3.93 -9.02
CA ASP A 324 8.29 -4.83 -9.71
C ASP A 324 9.35 -4.12 -10.58
N GLY A 325 9.29 -2.78 -10.63
CA GLY A 325 10.21 -1.93 -11.39
C GLY A 325 9.83 -1.76 -12.86
N THR A 326 8.72 -2.36 -13.31
CA THR A 326 8.27 -2.34 -14.70
C THR A 326 6.85 -1.80 -14.79
N ILE A 327 6.66 -0.69 -15.50
CA ILE A 327 5.32 -0.16 -15.80
C ILE A 327 4.70 -0.97 -16.96
N ASP A 328 4.10 -2.12 -16.66
CA ASP A 328 3.56 -3.07 -17.65
C ASP A 328 2.02 -3.03 -17.71
N PRO A 329 1.42 -2.65 -18.86
CA PRO A 329 -0.03 -2.70 -19.00
C PRO A 329 -0.59 -4.12 -18.86
N ASN A 330 0.23 -5.17 -19.00
CA ASN A 330 -0.17 -6.56 -18.83
C ASN A 330 0.03 -7.08 -17.41
N SER A 331 0.66 -6.32 -16.50
CA SER A 331 0.63 -6.62 -15.06
C SER A 331 -0.77 -6.37 -14.50
N ILE A 332 -1.19 -7.22 -13.58
CA ILE A 332 -2.47 -7.08 -12.88
C ILE A 332 -2.46 -5.85 -11.99
N GLY A 333 -1.39 -5.66 -11.20
CA GLY A 333 -1.31 -4.58 -10.22
C GLY A 333 -1.35 -3.22 -10.90
N ASP A 334 -0.46 -3.04 -11.88
CA ASP A 334 -0.37 -1.81 -12.66
C ASP A 334 -1.67 -1.50 -13.40
N ALA A 335 -2.23 -2.47 -14.12
CA ALA A 335 -3.42 -2.23 -14.93
C ALA A 335 -4.64 -1.89 -14.06
N VAL A 336 -4.89 -2.65 -12.99
CA VAL A 336 -6.08 -2.48 -12.15
C VAL A 336 -6.03 -1.19 -11.35
N MET A 337 -4.88 -0.85 -10.76
CA MET A 337 -4.73 0.40 -10.01
C MET A 337 -4.75 1.62 -10.93
N SER A 338 -4.07 1.54 -12.09
CA SER A 338 -4.10 2.61 -13.09
C SER A 338 -5.51 2.84 -13.63
N GLN A 339 -6.30 1.77 -13.82
CA GLN A 339 -7.70 1.86 -14.24
C GLN A 339 -8.53 2.64 -13.23
N ALA A 340 -8.42 2.33 -11.93
CA ALA A 340 -9.15 3.04 -10.90
C ALA A 340 -8.78 4.54 -10.87
N HIS A 341 -7.49 4.88 -10.86
CA HIS A 341 -7.05 6.28 -10.89
C HIS A 341 -7.54 7.04 -12.13
N PHE A 342 -7.50 6.38 -13.29
CA PHE A 342 -7.99 6.96 -14.54
C PHE A 342 -9.51 7.21 -14.48
N MET A 343 -10.29 6.22 -14.03
CA MET A 343 -11.75 6.37 -13.88
C MET A 343 -12.13 7.46 -12.88
N CYS A 344 -11.41 7.59 -11.76
CA CYS A 344 -11.61 8.67 -10.80
C CYS A 344 -11.42 10.05 -11.44
N THR A 345 -10.47 10.16 -12.36
CA THR A 345 -10.22 11.42 -13.10
C THR A 345 -11.29 11.67 -14.16
N LEU A 346 -11.70 10.62 -14.89
CA LEU A 346 -12.82 10.72 -15.83
C LEU A 346 -14.10 11.20 -15.14
N HIS A 347 -14.35 10.77 -13.90
CA HIS A 347 -15.48 11.25 -13.11
C HIS A 347 -15.43 12.76 -12.91
N GLN A 348 -14.25 13.31 -12.62
CA GLN A 348 -14.05 14.75 -12.48
C GLN A 348 -14.23 15.47 -13.84
N ASP A 349 -13.66 14.93 -14.92
CA ASP A 349 -13.74 15.51 -16.27
C ASP A 349 -15.18 15.66 -16.78
N VAL A 350 -16.05 14.69 -16.44
CA VAL A 350 -17.45 14.69 -16.89
C VAL A 350 -18.44 15.17 -15.83
N SER A 351 -17.96 15.61 -14.66
CA SER A 351 -18.80 16.03 -13.52
C SER A 351 -19.80 17.16 -13.84
N SER A 352 -19.53 17.96 -14.86
CA SER A 352 -20.42 19.04 -15.33
C SER A 352 -21.57 18.56 -16.23
N VAL A 353 -21.54 17.31 -16.67
CA VAL A 353 -22.54 16.72 -17.57
C VAL A 353 -23.68 16.11 -16.76
N SER A 354 -24.92 16.40 -17.14
CA SER A 354 -26.09 15.80 -16.50
C SER A 354 -26.27 14.35 -16.91
N GLY A 355 -26.47 13.45 -15.95
CA GLY A 355 -26.68 12.02 -16.19
C GLY A 355 -26.33 11.19 -14.96
N ASP A 356 -26.38 9.87 -15.11
CA ASP A 356 -25.81 8.97 -14.10
C ASP A 356 -24.27 9.06 -14.14
N PRO A 357 -23.59 9.39 -13.03
CA PRO A 357 -22.15 9.60 -13.03
C PRO A 357 -21.35 8.36 -13.45
N ILE A 358 -21.80 7.15 -13.10
CA ILE A 358 -21.10 5.91 -13.45
C ILE A 358 -21.23 5.62 -14.93
N GLU A 359 -22.43 5.78 -15.49
CA GLU A 359 -22.66 5.63 -16.92
C GLU A 359 -21.84 6.63 -17.74
N LEU A 360 -21.70 7.88 -17.26
CA LEU A 360 -20.89 8.91 -17.92
C LEU A 360 -19.39 8.59 -17.86
N VAL A 361 -18.88 8.05 -16.73
CA VAL A 361 -17.49 7.61 -16.61
C VAL A 361 -17.19 6.44 -17.53
N LEU A 362 -18.07 5.43 -17.58
CA LEU A 362 -17.92 4.29 -18.50
C LEU A 362 -17.96 4.74 -19.96
N ALA A 363 -18.85 5.68 -20.30
CA ALA A 363 -18.89 6.28 -21.61
C ALA A 363 -17.59 7.05 -21.94
N ALA A 364 -17.06 7.80 -20.96
CA ALA A 364 -15.81 8.55 -21.11
C ALA A 364 -14.59 7.62 -21.23
N TYR A 365 -14.62 6.44 -20.59
CA TYR A 365 -13.56 5.44 -20.72
C TYR A 365 -13.54 4.85 -22.13
N ASN A 366 -14.70 4.48 -22.68
CA ASN A 366 -14.80 3.86 -24.00
C ASN A 366 -14.67 4.87 -25.16
N ALA A 367 -15.28 6.05 -25.05
CA ALA A 367 -15.36 7.03 -26.16
C ALA A 367 -14.49 8.29 -25.94
N GLY A 368 -13.85 8.43 -24.79
CA GLY A 368 -13.14 9.63 -24.36
C GLY A 368 -14.06 10.69 -23.72
N PRO A 369 -13.57 11.45 -22.71
CA PRO A 369 -14.36 12.46 -22.01
C PRO A 369 -14.82 13.60 -22.94
N GLY A 370 -14.03 13.92 -23.98
CA GLY A 370 -14.41 14.91 -24.99
C GLY A 370 -15.70 14.58 -25.75
N ALA A 371 -15.95 13.30 -26.03
CA ALA A 371 -17.19 12.86 -26.68
C ALA A 371 -18.40 13.03 -25.74
N VAL A 372 -18.24 12.69 -24.47
CA VAL A 372 -19.27 12.86 -23.43
C VAL A 372 -19.62 14.35 -23.25
N LEU A 373 -18.60 15.21 -23.18
CA LEU A 373 -18.78 16.68 -23.08
C LEU A 373 -19.46 17.26 -24.33
N MET A 374 -19.06 16.83 -25.53
CA MET A 374 -19.65 17.29 -26.79
C MET A 374 -21.13 16.93 -26.90
N HIS A 375 -21.49 15.71 -26.51
CA HIS A 375 -22.86 15.21 -26.58
C HIS A 375 -23.71 15.54 -25.34
N ARG A 376 -23.09 16.08 -24.28
CA ARG A 376 -23.73 16.37 -22.99
C ARG A 376 -24.45 15.15 -22.40
N GLY A 377 -23.80 13.98 -22.52
CA GLY A 377 -24.33 12.70 -22.08
C GLY A 377 -23.57 11.55 -22.72
N ILE A 378 -24.13 10.33 -22.63
CA ILE A 378 -23.59 9.17 -23.34
C ILE A 378 -23.66 9.45 -24.85
N PRO A 379 -22.53 9.43 -25.60
CA PRO A 379 -22.54 9.72 -27.02
C PRO A 379 -23.40 8.68 -27.77
N PRO A 380 -24.04 9.04 -28.90
CA PRO A 380 -24.90 8.15 -29.67
C PRO A 380 -24.09 7.15 -30.52
N TYR A 381 -23.05 6.58 -29.95
CA TYR A 381 -22.24 5.52 -30.53
C TYR A 381 -22.78 4.18 -30.01
N ALA A 382 -23.22 3.33 -30.93
CA ALA A 382 -23.81 2.05 -30.57
C ALA A 382 -22.86 1.19 -29.71
N GLU A 383 -21.55 1.25 -29.98
CA GLU A 383 -20.53 0.58 -29.18
C GLU A 383 -20.54 1.07 -27.72
N THR A 384 -20.45 2.39 -27.51
CA THR A 384 -20.41 3.01 -26.17
C THR A 384 -21.68 2.77 -25.37
N GLN A 385 -22.86 2.91 -26.02
CA GLN A 385 -24.13 2.63 -25.35
C GLN A 385 -24.23 1.16 -24.90
N ASN A 386 -23.78 0.23 -25.74
CA ASN A 386 -23.74 -1.19 -25.38
C ASN A 386 -22.70 -1.48 -24.29
N TYR A 387 -21.54 -0.82 -24.33
CA TYR A 387 -20.48 -0.95 -23.33
C TYR A 387 -20.99 -0.55 -21.94
N VAL A 388 -21.60 0.64 -21.83
CA VAL A 388 -22.20 1.15 -20.59
C VAL A 388 -23.28 0.20 -20.08
N ALA A 389 -24.21 -0.22 -20.94
CA ALA A 389 -25.32 -1.10 -20.54
C ALA A 389 -24.83 -2.47 -20.04
N LYS A 390 -23.83 -3.07 -20.71
CA LYS A 390 -23.28 -4.38 -20.32
C LYS A 390 -22.59 -4.34 -18.97
N ILE A 391 -21.73 -3.35 -18.73
CA ILE A 391 -20.96 -3.26 -17.49
C ILE A 391 -21.89 -2.95 -16.31
N THR A 392 -22.83 -2.01 -16.51
CA THR A 392 -23.81 -1.65 -15.47
C THR A 392 -24.67 -2.86 -15.08
N ALA A 393 -25.08 -3.68 -16.05
CA ALA A 393 -25.81 -4.92 -15.77
C ALA A 393 -24.92 -6.00 -15.10
N ALA A 394 -23.66 -6.12 -15.50
CA ALA A 394 -22.73 -7.12 -14.99
C ALA A 394 -22.24 -6.83 -13.55
N ARG A 395 -22.17 -5.56 -13.13
CA ARG A 395 -21.71 -5.14 -11.79
C ARG A 395 -22.41 -5.91 -10.66
N ALA A 396 -23.71 -6.20 -10.79
CA ALA A 396 -24.48 -6.95 -9.80
C ALA A 396 -23.94 -8.38 -9.57
N ALA A 397 -23.36 -9.02 -10.59
CA ALA A 397 -22.79 -10.37 -10.47
C ALA A 397 -21.49 -10.39 -9.65
N PHE A 398 -20.79 -9.25 -9.56
CA PHE A 398 -19.58 -9.07 -8.77
C PHE A 398 -19.85 -8.44 -7.40
N THR A 399 -21.10 -8.11 -7.09
CA THR A 399 -21.46 -7.45 -5.84
C THR A 399 -21.76 -8.48 -4.74
N ASN A 400 -21.11 -8.36 -3.59
CA ASN A 400 -21.40 -9.13 -2.39
C ASN A 400 -22.77 -8.71 -1.83
N PRO A 401 -23.79 -9.59 -1.84
CA PRO A 401 -25.13 -9.23 -1.36
C PRO A 401 -25.19 -9.00 0.16
N ASN A 402 -24.17 -9.42 0.90
CA ASN A 402 -24.06 -9.25 2.35
C ASN A 402 -23.22 -8.04 2.76
N SER A 403 -22.55 -7.39 1.81
CA SER A 403 -21.83 -6.14 2.08
C SER A 403 -22.82 -5.03 2.43
N ARG A 404 -22.39 -4.15 3.34
CA ARG A 404 -23.11 -2.93 3.70
C ARG A 404 -22.61 -1.71 2.91
N GLY A 405 -21.71 -1.95 1.95
CA GLY A 405 -21.20 -1.00 0.97
C GLY A 405 -19.69 -0.80 1.09
N ARG A 406 -19.25 0.36 0.62
CA ARG A 406 -17.88 0.80 0.89
C ARG A 406 -17.83 1.34 2.32
N PHE A 407 -16.99 0.74 3.16
CA PHE A 407 -16.62 1.38 4.42
C PHE A 407 -15.93 2.72 4.10
N LEU A 408 -16.24 3.78 4.85
CA LEU A 408 -15.55 5.06 4.79
C LEU A 408 -15.34 5.52 6.24
N PRO A 409 -14.10 5.60 6.74
CA PRO A 409 -13.86 6.09 8.09
C PRO A 409 -14.26 7.56 8.16
N ASN A 410 -15.26 7.87 8.98
CA ASN A 410 -15.54 9.22 9.42
C ASN A 410 -14.39 9.76 10.30
N SER A 411 -14.25 11.09 10.34
CA SER A 411 -13.16 11.77 11.04
C SER A 411 -13.25 11.72 12.57
N ALA A 412 -14.32 11.14 13.15
CA ALA A 412 -14.58 11.16 14.58
C ALA A 412 -13.77 10.12 15.36
N GLY A 413 -13.16 9.13 14.69
CA GLY A 413 -12.28 8.12 15.33
C GLY A 413 -13.00 7.25 16.36
N ASP A 414 -14.30 6.97 16.15
CA ASP A 414 -15.10 6.15 17.06
C ASP A 414 -14.71 4.67 16.94
N ASN A 415 -14.51 3.99 18.09
CA ASN A 415 -14.24 2.55 18.14
C ASN A 415 -15.31 1.71 17.40
N GLY A 416 -16.56 2.19 17.34
CA GLY A 416 -17.64 1.54 16.57
C GLY A 416 -17.34 1.38 15.07
N GLN A 417 -16.38 2.13 14.52
CA GLN A 417 -15.96 2.04 13.12
C GLN A 417 -15.27 0.71 12.79
N VAL A 418 -14.59 0.08 13.76
CA VAL A 418 -13.97 -1.25 13.58
C VAL A 418 -15.05 -2.29 13.28
N VAL A 419 -16.18 -2.20 13.99
CA VAL A 419 -17.33 -3.09 13.78
C VAL A 419 -17.93 -2.88 12.40
N ALA A 420 -18.07 -1.62 11.96
CA ALA A 420 -18.57 -1.29 10.63
C ALA A 420 -17.64 -1.83 9.53
N ALA A 421 -16.33 -1.64 9.65
CA ALA A 421 -15.34 -2.14 8.70
C ALA A 421 -15.37 -3.67 8.59
N ALA A 422 -15.45 -4.39 9.71
CA ALA A 422 -15.54 -5.85 9.70
C ALA A 422 -16.85 -6.37 9.11
N ARG A 423 -17.96 -5.65 9.33
CA ARG A 423 -19.28 -6.02 8.83
C ARG A 423 -19.39 -5.98 7.30
N GLU A 424 -18.51 -5.25 6.62
CA GLU A 424 -18.46 -5.28 5.16
C GLU A 424 -18.11 -6.65 4.60
N TYR A 425 -17.45 -7.47 5.41
CA TYR A 425 -16.96 -8.78 5.02
C TYR A 425 -17.83 -9.90 5.59
N LEU A 426 -19.06 -9.64 6.05
CA LEU A 426 -19.98 -10.71 6.41
C LEU A 426 -20.20 -11.67 5.23
N GLY A 427 -20.09 -12.97 5.51
CA GLY A 427 -20.18 -14.03 4.50
C GLY A 427 -18.86 -14.37 3.79
N THR A 428 -17.78 -13.63 4.05
CA THR A 428 -16.43 -13.94 3.53
C THR A 428 -15.95 -15.29 4.06
N PRO A 429 -15.43 -16.21 3.24
CA PRO A 429 -14.87 -17.47 3.72
C PRO A 429 -13.75 -17.29 4.75
N TYR A 430 -13.66 -18.23 5.69
CA TYR A 430 -12.45 -18.38 6.49
C TYR A 430 -11.32 -18.96 5.64
N VAL A 431 -10.14 -18.34 5.71
CA VAL A 431 -8.91 -18.83 5.09
C VAL A 431 -7.80 -18.76 6.13
N TRP A 432 -7.17 -19.90 6.44
CA TRP A 432 -6.02 -19.93 7.36
C TRP A 432 -4.86 -19.09 6.81
N GLY A 433 -4.36 -18.14 7.59
CA GLY A 433 -3.37 -17.16 7.12
C GLY A 433 -4.00 -16.05 6.25
N GLY A 434 -5.31 -16.08 6.04
CA GLY A 434 -6.03 -15.16 5.18
C GLY A 434 -6.17 -13.76 5.76
N GLY A 435 -5.94 -12.78 4.92
CA GLY A 435 -6.14 -11.36 5.16
C GLY A 435 -5.09 -10.64 6.02
N GLY A 436 -5.33 -9.35 6.23
CA GLY A 436 -4.46 -8.42 6.92
C GLY A 436 -4.89 -6.97 6.66
N THR A 437 -4.01 -6.00 6.86
CA THR A 437 -4.32 -4.57 6.66
C THR A 437 -4.87 -4.24 5.26
N GLY A 438 -4.45 -4.98 4.23
CA GLY A 438 -4.91 -4.82 2.83
C GLY A 438 -6.25 -5.48 2.48
N GLY A 439 -6.95 -6.11 3.42
CA GLY A 439 -8.19 -6.85 3.17
C GLY A 439 -8.00 -8.36 3.11
N PRO A 440 -8.96 -9.14 2.57
CA PRO A 440 -8.89 -10.59 2.52
C PRO A 440 -7.80 -11.06 1.54
N SER A 441 -7.18 -12.20 1.83
CA SER A 441 -6.23 -12.87 0.95
C SER A 441 -6.57 -14.35 0.81
N GLY A 442 -6.20 -14.97 -0.31
CA GLY A 442 -6.65 -16.33 -0.64
C GLY A 442 -8.18 -16.47 -0.73
N GLY A 443 -8.90 -15.36 -0.95
CA GLY A 443 -10.36 -15.30 -0.99
C GLY A 443 -11.05 -15.18 0.37
N GLY A 444 -10.31 -14.95 1.47
CA GLY A 444 -10.92 -14.87 2.80
C GLY A 444 -10.07 -14.26 3.91
N PHE A 445 -10.53 -14.46 5.15
CA PHE A 445 -9.86 -14.01 6.37
C PHE A 445 -9.66 -15.16 7.36
N ASP A 446 -8.59 -15.13 8.15
CA ASP A 446 -8.60 -15.75 9.47
C ASP A 446 -8.95 -14.74 10.57
N CYS A 447 -9.01 -15.22 11.82
CA CYS A 447 -9.49 -14.44 12.94
C CYS A 447 -8.73 -13.12 13.12
N SER A 448 -7.40 -13.18 13.10
CA SER A 448 -6.53 -12.02 13.31
C SER A 448 -6.31 -11.19 12.05
N GLY A 449 -6.41 -11.77 10.85
CA GLY A 449 -6.43 -11.04 9.59
C GLY A 449 -7.64 -10.09 9.47
N LEU A 450 -8.82 -10.54 9.91
CA LEU A 450 -10.03 -9.72 9.93
C LEU A 450 -9.91 -8.53 10.91
N THR A 451 -9.36 -8.76 12.10
CA THR A 451 -9.18 -7.69 13.10
C THR A 451 -8.12 -6.69 12.66
N SER A 452 -6.99 -7.15 12.10
CA SER A 452 -5.97 -6.29 11.49
C SER A 452 -6.55 -5.40 10.40
N PHE A 453 -7.36 -5.97 9.49
CA PHE A 453 -8.07 -5.19 8.49
C PHE A 453 -8.98 -4.14 9.12
N ALA A 454 -9.89 -4.57 10.00
CA ALA A 454 -10.96 -3.72 10.50
C ALA A 454 -10.43 -2.53 11.31
N VAL A 455 -9.42 -2.76 12.15
CA VAL A 455 -8.77 -1.71 12.95
C VAL A 455 -7.95 -0.77 12.08
N HIS A 456 -7.20 -1.31 11.12
CA HIS A 456 -6.47 -0.49 10.16
C HIS A 456 -7.43 0.37 9.32
N ALA A 457 -8.60 -0.17 8.95
CA ALA A 457 -9.57 0.54 8.15
C ALA A 457 -10.21 1.68 8.94
N ALA A 458 -10.70 1.36 10.13
CA ALA A 458 -11.35 2.30 11.02
C ALA A 458 -10.41 3.46 11.42
N SER A 459 -9.14 3.16 11.62
CA SER A 459 -8.12 4.15 11.96
C SER A 459 -7.59 4.95 10.76
N ALA A 460 -8.14 4.74 9.56
CA ALA A 460 -7.64 5.33 8.32
C ALA A 460 -6.14 5.07 8.10
N GLY A 461 -5.71 3.85 8.38
CA GLY A 461 -4.34 3.38 8.20
C GLY A 461 -3.40 3.68 9.37
N THR A 462 -3.85 4.40 10.41
CA THR A 462 -2.97 4.87 11.49
C THR A 462 -2.67 3.82 12.55
N VAL A 463 -3.51 2.80 12.69
CA VAL A 463 -3.31 1.68 13.63
C VAL A 463 -3.10 0.40 12.82
N SER A 464 -1.98 -0.28 13.07
CA SER A 464 -1.68 -1.59 12.47
C SER A 464 -1.53 -2.62 13.57
N LEU A 465 -2.33 -3.67 13.49
CA LEU A 465 -2.28 -4.77 14.44
C LEU A 465 -1.31 -5.86 13.96
N PRO A 466 -0.57 -6.51 14.88
CA PRO A 466 0.22 -7.69 14.60
C PRO A 466 -0.60 -8.83 13.97
N ARG A 467 0.08 -9.80 13.35
CA ARG A 467 -0.58 -10.79 12.50
C ARG A 467 -1.35 -11.85 13.29
N THR A 468 -0.90 -12.27 14.47
CA THR A 468 -1.52 -13.39 15.20
C THR A 468 -2.39 -12.92 16.36
N SER A 469 -3.37 -13.72 16.78
CA SER A 469 -4.22 -13.40 17.94
C SER A 469 -3.41 -13.27 19.23
N GLU A 470 -2.33 -14.03 19.38
CA GLU A 470 -1.41 -13.94 20.51
C GLU A 470 -0.68 -12.60 20.56
N GLN A 471 -0.20 -12.11 19.42
CA GLN A 471 0.48 -10.82 19.35
C GLN A 471 -0.52 -9.67 19.46
N GLN A 472 -1.71 -9.78 18.87
CA GLN A 472 -2.76 -8.77 19.03
C GLN A 472 -3.22 -8.65 20.48
N TRP A 473 -3.16 -9.75 21.24
CA TRP A 473 -3.41 -9.70 22.67
C TRP A 473 -2.42 -8.81 23.40
N THR A 474 -1.22 -8.49 22.89
CA THR A 474 -0.31 -7.58 23.61
C THR A 474 -0.61 -6.10 23.35
N VAL A 475 -1.47 -5.79 22.37
CA VAL A 475 -1.77 -4.42 21.94
C VAL A 475 -2.93 -3.82 22.72
N GLY A 476 -2.84 -2.53 23.03
CA GLY A 476 -3.89 -1.78 23.70
C GLY A 476 -4.06 -2.13 25.18
N VAL A 477 -5.18 -1.72 25.76
CA VAL A 477 -5.47 -1.89 27.19
C VAL A 477 -6.50 -2.98 27.41
N GLU A 478 -6.27 -3.88 28.38
CA GLU A 478 -7.27 -4.86 28.80
C GLU A 478 -8.45 -4.14 29.44
N VAL A 479 -9.67 -4.49 29.01
CA VAL A 479 -10.91 -3.97 29.57
C VAL A 479 -11.75 -5.13 30.11
N PRO A 480 -12.43 -4.96 31.27
CA PRO A 480 -13.38 -5.95 31.73
C PRO A 480 -14.43 -6.23 30.65
N ILE A 481 -14.78 -7.50 30.44
CA ILE A 481 -15.64 -7.90 29.31
C ILE A 481 -17.04 -7.25 29.40
N GLU A 482 -17.52 -6.99 30.62
CA GLU A 482 -18.75 -6.26 30.91
C GLU A 482 -18.69 -4.75 30.58
N GLN A 483 -17.47 -4.21 30.40
CA GLN A 483 -17.21 -2.82 29.98
C GLN A 483 -16.76 -2.73 28.51
N ALA A 484 -16.74 -3.86 27.80
CA ALA A 484 -16.42 -3.88 26.39
C ALA A 484 -17.38 -2.97 25.61
N GLN A 485 -16.81 -2.16 24.72
CA GLN A 485 -17.52 -1.25 23.83
C GLN A 485 -17.38 -1.75 22.38
N PRO A 486 -18.38 -1.49 21.52
CA PRO A 486 -18.28 -1.86 20.10
C PRO A 486 -16.95 -1.38 19.51
N GLY A 487 -16.18 -2.32 18.96
CA GLY A 487 -14.84 -2.08 18.41
C GLY A 487 -13.69 -2.65 19.23
N ASP A 488 -13.90 -2.91 20.52
CA ASP A 488 -12.93 -3.62 21.35
C ASP A 488 -12.70 -5.04 20.79
N LEU A 489 -11.46 -5.52 20.83
CA LEU A 489 -11.12 -6.87 20.41
C LEU A 489 -11.41 -7.85 21.55
N VAL A 490 -11.99 -9.01 21.23
CA VAL A 490 -12.31 -10.08 22.19
C VAL A 490 -11.52 -11.33 21.88
N PHE A 491 -10.84 -11.86 22.89
CA PHE A 491 -9.87 -12.94 22.77
C PHE A 491 -10.30 -14.14 23.58
N GLY A 492 -10.17 -15.34 22.99
CA GLY A 492 -10.56 -16.61 23.60
C GLY A 492 -9.63 -17.74 23.20
N SER A 493 -10.07 -18.98 23.45
CA SER A 493 -9.28 -20.19 23.14
C SER A 493 -7.87 -20.16 23.73
N TRP A 494 -7.79 -19.87 25.03
CA TRP A 494 -6.53 -19.68 25.75
C TRP A 494 -5.69 -20.96 25.79
N GLY A 495 -4.46 -20.86 25.28
CA GLY A 495 -3.41 -21.86 25.41
C GLY A 495 -2.21 -21.32 26.19
N PRO A 496 -1.11 -22.11 26.28
CA PRO A 496 0.09 -21.72 27.01
C PRO A 496 0.78 -20.46 26.46
N ASN A 497 0.58 -20.14 25.18
CA ASN A 497 1.23 -19.01 24.49
C ASN A 497 0.29 -17.81 24.28
N GLY A 498 -0.93 -17.83 24.83
CA GLY A 498 -1.92 -16.76 24.65
C GLY A 498 -3.23 -17.25 24.02
N PRO A 499 -4.07 -16.33 23.51
CA PRO A 499 -5.35 -16.67 22.89
C PRO A 499 -5.17 -17.19 21.45
N GLY A 500 -5.77 -18.34 21.16
CA GLY A 500 -5.82 -18.91 19.81
C GLY A 500 -6.98 -18.41 18.94
N HIS A 501 -7.79 -17.46 19.43
CA HIS A 501 -8.88 -16.85 18.66
C HIS A 501 -9.09 -15.39 19.05
N VAL A 502 -9.37 -14.54 18.06
CA VAL A 502 -9.75 -13.14 18.25
C VAL A 502 -11.01 -12.77 17.43
N GLY A 503 -11.82 -11.86 17.94
CA GLY A 503 -12.95 -11.25 17.24
C GLY A 503 -13.10 -9.78 17.63
N ILE A 504 -14.12 -9.12 17.08
CA ILE A 504 -14.41 -7.70 17.32
C ILE A 504 -15.75 -7.63 18.03
N TYR A 505 -15.77 -7.11 19.26
CA TYR A 505 -17.00 -6.93 20.01
C TYR A 505 -17.95 -5.98 19.27
N SER A 506 -19.18 -6.42 19.01
CA SER A 506 -20.18 -5.67 18.23
C SER A 506 -21.32 -5.11 19.08
N GLY A 507 -21.23 -5.30 20.41
CA GLY A 507 -22.25 -4.90 21.39
C GLY A 507 -23.18 -6.05 21.78
N ASN A 508 -23.92 -5.89 22.88
CA ASN A 508 -24.96 -6.84 23.34
C ASN A 508 -24.47 -8.30 23.50
N GLY A 509 -23.22 -8.51 23.91
CA GLY A 509 -22.65 -9.86 24.05
C GLY A 509 -22.39 -10.57 22.72
N GLN A 510 -22.28 -9.83 21.62
CA GLN A 510 -21.97 -10.34 20.27
C GLN A 510 -20.58 -9.90 19.81
N MET A 511 -20.03 -10.63 18.84
CA MET A 511 -18.83 -10.26 18.10
C MET A 511 -18.96 -10.55 16.61
N VAL A 512 -18.23 -9.78 15.80
CA VAL A 512 -17.91 -10.15 14.41
C VAL A 512 -16.57 -10.90 14.43
N HIS A 513 -16.50 -12.08 13.82
CA HIS A 513 -15.26 -12.86 13.74
C HIS A 513 -15.15 -13.73 12.48
N ALA A 514 -13.94 -14.14 12.14
CA ALA A 514 -13.65 -15.23 11.22
C ALA A 514 -13.29 -16.49 12.05
N PRO A 515 -14.23 -17.44 12.26
CA PRO A 515 -14.11 -18.47 13.30
C PRO A 515 -13.10 -19.58 13.02
N THR A 516 -13.23 -20.27 11.88
CA THR A 516 -12.48 -21.50 11.57
C THR A 516 -12.72 -21.95 10.12
N THR A 517 -11.87 -22.84 9.63
CA THR A 517 -11.96 -23.43 8.28
C THR A 517 -13.32 -24.04 8.00
N GLY A 518 -13.88 -23.73 6.83
CA GLY A 518 -15.19 -24.23 6.39
C GLY A 518 -16.37 -23.37 6.83
N ASP A 519 -16.11 -22.25 7.48
CA ASP A 519 -17.10 -21.28 7.94
C ASP A 519 -16.82 -19.90 7.31
N VAL A 520 -17.59 -18.88 7.70
CA VAL A 520 -17.51 -17.52 7.16
C VAL A 520 -17.38 -16.47 8.26
N VAL A 521 -16.90 -15.29 7.89
CA VAL A 521 -17.00 -14.08 8.70
C VAL A 521 -18.47 -13.84 9.04
N LYS A 522 -18.79 -13.78 10.33
CA LYS A 522 -20.17 -13.69 10.82
C LYS A 522 -20.26 -12.97 12.16
N GLU A 523 -21.48 -12.58 12.51
CA GLU A 523 -21.86 -12.20 13.86
C GLU A 523 -22.18 -13.45 14.68
N ALA A 524 -21.62 -13.56 15.88
CA ALA A 524 -21.86 -14.67 16.79
C ALA A 524 -21.78 -14.21 18.26
N PRO A 525 -22.45 -14.91 19.20
CA PRO A 525 -22.32 -14.61 20.62
C PRO A 525 -20.89 -14.77 21.11
N LEU A 526 -20.51 -13.98 22.12
CA LEU A 526 -19.25 -14.18 22.83
C LEU A 526 -19.18 -15.57 23.45
N GLN A 527 -17.99 -16.15 23.40
CA GLN A 527 -17.71 -17.44 24.04
C GLN A 527 -17.35 -17.22 25.51
N ALA A 528 -17.64 -18.21 26.35
CA ALA A 528 -17.30 -18.15 27.77
C ALA A 528 -15.78 -18.03 27.97
N GLY A 529 -15.35 -17.17 28.90
CA GLY A 529 -13.94 -16.95 29.22
C GLY A 529 -13.20 -16.03 28.24
N MET A 530 -13.90 -15.38 27.32
CA MET A 530 -13.30 -14.33 26.50
C MET A 530 -12.94 -13.11 27.33
N LYS A 531 -11.83 -12.46 26.97
CA LYS A 531 -11.37 -11.18 27.55
C LYS A 531 -11.30 -10.11 26.46
N ALA A 532 -11.45 -8.85 26.83
CA ALA A 532 -11.47 -7.75 25.86
C ALA A 532 -10.23 -6.85 25.97
N ARG A 533 -9.78 -6.31 24.84
CA ARG A 533 -8.81 -5.23 24.76
C ARG A 533 -9.30 -4.09 23.88
N ARG A 534 -9.03 -2.86 24.31
CA ARG A 534 -9.27 -1.65 23.54
C ARG A 534 -8.00 -1.21 22.83
N VAL A 535 -8.05 -1.13 21.51
CA VAL A 535 -6.87 -0.91 20.64
C VAL A 535 -6.90 0.41 19.85
N MET A 536 -8.03 1.13 19.83
CA MET A 536 -8.10 2.53 19.35
C MET A 536 -8.59 3.47 20.44
#